data_AF-A0A8T5LXY3-F1
#
_entry.id   AF-A0A8T5LXY3-F1
#
_cell.length_a   1.000
_cell.length_b   1.000
_cell.length_c   1.000
_cell.angle_alpha   90.00
_cell.angle_beta   90.00
_cell.angle_gamma   90.00
#
_symmetry.space_group_name_H-M   'P 1'
#
loop_
_entity.id
_entity.type
_entity.pdbx_description
1 polymer ?
#
loop_
_entity_poly.entity_id
_entity_poly.type
_entity_poly.pdbx_seq_one_letter_code
_entity_poly.pdbx_strand_id
1 'polypeptide(L)'
;MKKQLDSISTAEETVFKKKLQKMLKFKGRGTELISLYLPEKVDRGSVMGQLTEETGQSSNIKSPSTRKNVQGALRKLSGFLKSIDFKIPPKGLVVFAGNVSEVEGKSDIKLFTMHPLRDLKTKLYWCDSSFHLAPLEEMIKPTDIYALLVLDKREATLAVLHGKKYDIVGHFTSAVAGKTRAGGQSAVRFEHLREEAAKDFFRRVSEKVNRLLVDYDKKLKGVILGGPGITKNDFLKQGTLDYRLKDKLLGILDISYTDESGIRELMQRSEEILKDTAVTRERQIVNRFLEKAVRDGLAAYGQEQVESALAMG
;
A
#
# COMPACT_ATOMS: atom_id res chain seq x y z
N MET A 1 14.23 17.70 -0.47
CA MET A 1 14.61 16.29 -0.63
C MET A 1 13.38 15.49 -1.03
N LYS A 2 13.28 15.07 -2.29
CA LYS A 2 12.21 14.18 -2.76
C LYS A 2 12.40 12.82 -2.08
N LYS A 3 11.54 12.43 -1.15
CA LYS A 3 11.32 11.01 -0.86
C LYS A 3 10.55 10.47 -2.05
N GLN A 4 11.28 10.02 -3.08
CA GLN A 4 10.69 9.12 -4.07
C GLN A 4 10.30 7.86 -3.29
N LEU A 5 9.01 7.68 -3.02
CA LEU A 5 8.50 6.38 -2.64
C LEU A 5 8.82 5.45 -3.80
N ASP A 6 9.66 4.46 -3.56
CA ASP A 6 10.09 3.48 -4.56
C ASP A 6 8.93 3.05 -5.44
N SER A 7 8.95 3.48 -6.70
CA SER A 7 8.07 2.94 -7.71
C SER A 7 8.47 1.48 -7.91
N ILE A 8 7.84 0.57 -7.17
CA ILE A 8 8.07 -0.87 -7.31
C ILE A 8 7.85 -1.23 -8.78
N SER A 9 8.90 -1.76 -9.42
CA SER A 9 8.82 -2.18 -10.81
C SER A 9 7.85 -3.35 -10.93
N THR A 10 6.99 -3.34 -11.96
CA THR A 10 6.05 -4.44 -12.23
C THR A 10 6.77 -5.78 -12.39
N ALA A 11 8.02 -5.77 -12.85
CA ALA A 11 8.86 -6.96 -12.94
C ALA A 11 9.25 -7.50 -11.56
N GLU A 12 9.68 -6.63 -10.64
CA GLU A 12 10.02 -7.01 -9.26
C GLU A 12 8.82 -7.59 -8.51
N GLU A 13 7.65 -6.95 -8.66
CA GLU A 13 6.40 -7.43 -8.07
C GLU A 13 6.03 -8.83 -8.59
N THR A 14 6.23 -9.08 -9.89
CA THR A 14 5.94 -10.39 -10.51
C THR A 14 6.88 -11.47 -10.00
N VAL A 15 8.18 -11.18 -9.90
CA VAL A 15 9.17 -12.12 -9.35
C VAL A 15 8.87 -12.42 -7.88
N PHE A 16 8.52 -11.39 -7.10
CA PHE A 16 8.15 -11.52 -5.70
C PHE A 16 6.89 -12.38 -5.51
N LYS A 17 5.83 -12.13 -6.29
CA LYS A 17 4.62 -12.96 -6.32
C LYS A 17 4.93 -14.43 -6.60
N LYS A 18 5.73 -14.73 -7.63
CA LYS A 18 6.12 -16.10 -7.98
C LYS A 18 6.88 -16.79 -6.84
N LYS A 19 7.81 -16.07 -6.18
CA LYS A 19 8.54 -16.59 -5.02
C LYS A 19 7.62 -16.86 -3.84
N LEU A 20 6.71 -15.94 -3.52
CA LEU A 20 5.76 -16.11 -2.43
C LEU A 20 4.84 -17.31 -2.65
N GLN A 21 4.30 -17.47 -3.87
CA GLN A 21 3.50 -18.62 -4.27
C GLN A 21 4.27 -19.94 -4.16
N LYS A 22 5.58 -19.94 -4.40
CA LYS A 22 6.43 -21.11 -4.17
C LYS A 22 6.56 -21.41 -2.67
N MET A 23 6.72 -20.39 -1.83
CA MET A 23 6.85 -20.58 -0.38
C MET A 23 5.56 -21.12 0.26
N LEU A 24 4.39 -20.70 -0.23
CA LEU A 24 3.07 -21.17 0.22
C LEU A 24 2.86 -22.68 0.07
N LYS A 25 3.57 -23.32 -0.87
CA LYS A 25 3.44 -24.76 -1.13
C LYS A 25 4.13 -25.61 -0.05
N PHE A 26 5.08 -25.05 0.69
CA PHE A 26 5.80 -25.80 1.71
C PHE A 26 4.98 -25.93 2.98
N LYS A 27 4.71 -27.18 3.37
CA LYS A 27 4.08 -27.54 4.65
C LYS A 27 4.98 -28.55 5.35
N GLY A 28 5.37 -28.22 6.58
CA GLY A 28 6.05 -29.10 7.50
C GLY A 28 5.07 -30.06 8.16
N ARG A 29 5.59 -31.19 8.64
CA ARG A 29 4.80 -32.21 9.34
C ARG A 29 4.57 -31.86 10.82
N GLY A 30 5.35 -30.92 11.34
CA GLY A 30 5.21 -30.32 12.66
C GLY A 30 5.78 -28.90 12.64
N THR A 31 6.05 -28.31 13.80
CA THR A 31 6.62 -26.97 13.93
C THR A 31 8.11 -26.95 13.57
N GLU A 32 8.41 -27.01 12.27
CA GLU A 32 9.76 -27.20 11.73
C GLU A 32 10.16 -26.22 10.63
N LEU A 33 9.28 -25.26 10.30
CA LEU A 33 9.52 -24.20 9.32
C LEU A 33 9.67 -22.85 10.03
N ILE A 34 10.86 -22.26 9.89
CA ILE A 34 11.25 -21.01 10.52
C ILE A 34 11.18 -19.88 9.50
N SER A 35 10.57 -18.77 9.90
CA SER A 35 10.49 -17.52 9.16
C SER A 35 11.16 -16.41 9.97
N LEU A 36 12.20 -15.81 9.42
CA LEU A 36 12.96 -14.74 10.05
C LEU A 36 12.94 -13.49 9.17
N TYR A 37 12.43 -12.40 9.73
CA TYR A 37 12.33 -11.09 9.10
C TYR A 37 13.30 -10.13 9.78
N LEU A 38 14.18 -9.52 8.99
CA LEU A 38 15.26 -8.67 9.46
C LEU A 38 15.15 -7.28 8.80
N PRO A 39 14.87 -6.21 9.56
CA PRO A 39 14.97 -4.85 9.04
C PRO A 39 16.45 -4.45 8.86
N GLU A 40 16.73 -3.47 8.00
CA GLU A 40 18.11 -3.04 7.65
C GLU A 40 18.96 -2.73 8.90
N LYS A 41 18.38 -2.01 9.87
CA LYS A 41 19.08 -1.49 11.05
C LYS A 41 19.01 -2.42 12.26
N VAL A 42 18.74 -3.71 12.06
CA VAL A 42 18.67 -4.65 13.18
C VAL A 42 20.06 -4.93 13.75
N ASP A 43 20.15 -5.01 15.08
CA ASP A 43 21.40 -5.34 15.76
C ASP A 43 21.78 -6.82 15.54
N ARG A 44 23.04 -7.05 15.15
CA ARG A 44 23.61 -8.39 14.92
C ARG A 44 23.62 -9.22 16.20
N GLY A 45 24.00 -8.62 17.32
CA GLY A 45 24.07 -9.30 18.62
C GLY A 45 22.71 -9.83 19.05
N SER A 46 21.67 -9.00 18.95
CA SER A 46 20.29 -9.35 19.24
C SER A 46 19.79 -10.53 18.42
N VAL A 47 20.07 -10.56 17.11
CA VAL A 47 19.60 -11.64 16.22
C VAL A 47 20.35 -12.94 16.47
N MET A 48 21.68 -12.88 16.55
CA MET A 48 22.49 -14.08 16.78
C MET A 48 22.30 -14.67 18.18
N GLY A 49 22.10 -13.81 19.19
CA GLY A 49 21.75 -14.20 20.54
C GLY A 49 20.42 -14.96 20.57
N GLN A 50 19.38 -14.39 19.95
CA GLN A 50 18.07 -15.05 19.84
C GLN A 50 18.17 -16.42 19.15
N LEU A 51 18.86 -16.53 18.01
CA LEU A 51 19.03 -17.82 17.32
C LEU A 51 19.76 -18.87 18.18
N THR A 52 20.69 -18.43 19.03
CA THR A 52 21.40 -19.31 19.97
C THR A 52 20.47 -19.80 21.06
N GLU A 53 19.65 -18.91 21.62
CA GLU A 53 18.63 -19.24 22.63
C GLU A 53 17.60 -20.23 22.07
N GLU A 54 17.05 -19.96 20.89
CA GLU A 54 16.12 -20.86 20.18
C GLU A 54 16.73 -22.23 19.91
N THR A 55 18.04 -22.28 19.59
CA THR A 55 18.76 -23.55 19.43
C THR A 55 18.82 -24.31 20.75
N GLY A 56 19.08 -23.63 21.86
CA GLY A 56 19.03 -24.21 23.20
C GLY A 56 17.64 -24.76 23.55
N GLN A 57 16.60 -23.96 23.36
CA GLN A 57 15.22 -24.35 23.65
C GLN A 57 14.73 -25.52 22.79
N SER A 58 15.18 -25.59 21.53
CA SER A 58 14.81 -26.69 20.61
C SER A 58 15.17 -28.08 21.14
N SER A 59 16.16 -28.19 22.04
CA SER A 59 16.55 -29.46 22.67
C SER A 59 15.41 -30.13 23.45
N ASN A 60 14.45 -29.33 23.94
CA ASN A 60 13.29 -29.80 24.71
C ASN A 60 12.15 -30.35 23.83
N ILE A 61 12.26 -30.26 22.50
CA ILE A 61 11.22 -30.76 21.59
C ILE A 61 11.12 -32.29 21.73
N LYS A 62 9.95 -32.80 22.13
CA LYS A 62 9.72 -34.23 22.39
C LYS A 62 10.00 -35.12 21.16
N SER A 63 9.51 -34.71 19.99
CA SER A 63 9.70 -35.45 18.73
C SER A 63 11.16 -35.40 18.26
N PRO A 64 11.88 -36.54 18.13
CA PRO A 64 13.29 -36.55 17.72
C PRO A 64 13.51 -36.04 16.28
N SER A 65 12.59 -36.35 15.37
CA SER A 65 12.65 -35.91 13.97
C SER A 65 12.49 -34.39 13.87
N THR A 66 11.45 -33.84 14.50
CA THR A 66 11.18 -32.40 14.55
C THR A 66 12.34 -31.65 15.21
N ARG A 67 12.88 -32.18 16.32
CA ARG A 67 14.05 -31.63 17.01
C ARG A 67 15.26 -31.51 16.06
N LYS A 68 15.59 -32.59 15.34
CA LYS A 68 16.69 -32.61 14.37
C LYS A 68 16.47 -31.60 13.23
N ASN A 69 15.24 -31.49 12.73
CA ASN A 69 14.90 -30.59 11.64
C ASN A 69 14.98 -29.11 12.06
N VAL A 70 14.43 -28.75 13.22
CA VAL A 70 14.50 -27.39 13.78
C VAL A 70 15.95 -26.99 14.04
N GLN A 71 16.75 -27.85 14.69
CA GLN A 71 18.16 -27.57 14.94
C GLN A 71 18.96 -27.41 13.65
N GLY A 72 18.69 -28.24 12.63
CA GLY A 72 19.34 -28.11 11.33
C GLY A 72 18.96 -26.81 10.62
N ALA A 73 17.70 -26.38 10.71
CA ALA A 73 17.22 -25.11 10.15
C ALA A 73 17.89 -23.91 10.85
N LEU A 74 17.94 -23.89 12.19
CA LEU A 74 18.61 -22.84 12.98
C LEU A 74 20.11 -22.75 12.69
N ARG A 75 20.79 -23.89 12.53
CA ARG A 75 22.21 -23.91 12.11
C ARG A 75 22.39 -23.32 10.71
N LYS A 76 21.52 -23.67 9.75
CA LYS A 76 21.57 -23.10 8.40
C LYS A 76 21.31 -21.59 8.41
N LEU A 77 20.33 -21.11 9.18
CA LEU A 77 20.06 -19.67 9.34
C LEU A 77 21.28 -18.94 9.89
N SER A 78 21.84 -19.44 10.99
CA SER A 78 23.02 -18.84 11.63
C SER A 78 24.24 -18.84 10.72
N GLY A 79 24.48 -19.93 9.98
CA GLY A 79 25.56 -20.02 9.01
C GLY A 79 25.38 -19.05 7.85
N PHE A 80 24.16 -18.93 7.31
CA PHE A 80 23.84 -17.99 6.25
C PHE A 80 24.05 -16.53 6.67
N LEU A 81 23.53 -16.12 7.83
CA LEU A 81 23.70 -14.76 8.34
C LEU A 81 25.18 -14.39 8.56
N LYS A 82 25.99 -15.35 9.01
CA LYS A 82 27.45 -15.18 9.10
C LYS A 82 28.09 -15.07 7.71
N SER A 83 27.65 -15.85 6.73
CA SER A 83 28.23 -15.87 5.38
C SER A 83 28.03 -14.55 4.62
N ILE A 84 26.94 -13.83 4.89
CA ILE A 84 26.69 -12.49 4.32
C ILE A 84 27.29 -11.37 5.18
N ASP A 85 28.08 -11.71 6.19
CA ASP A 85 28.61 -10.80 7.21
C ASP A 85 27.55 -9.87 7.82
N PHE A 86 26.34 -10.41 7.98
CA PHE A 86 25.18 -9.68 8.49
C PHE A 86 24.83 -8.39 7.70
N LYS A 87 25.27 -8.27 6.44
CA LYS A 87 24.93 -7.14 5.58
C LYS A 87 23.50 -7.28 5.06
N ILE A 88 22.57 -6.61 5.73
CA ILE A 88 21.16 -6.61 5.38
C ILE A 88 20.87 -5.51 4.35
N PRO A 89 20.19 -5.81 3.23
CA PRO A 89 19.81 -4.81 2.23
C PRO A 89 18.90 -3.69 2.78
N PRO A 90 18.80 -2.53 2.11
CA PRO A 90 18.04 -1.38 2.61
C PRO A 90 16.57 -1.64 2.95
N LYS A 91 15.88 -2.47 2.17
CA LYS A 91 14.47 -2.85 2.43
C LYS A 91 14.32 -3.89 3.55
N GLY A 92 15.42 -4.47 4.00
CA GLY A 92 15.47 -5.62 4.89
C GLY A 92 15.70 -6.95 4.14
N LEU A 93 15.71 -8.03 4.91
CA LEU A 93 15.93 -9.40 4.43
C LEU A 93 14.96 -10.35 5.12
N VAL A 94 14.32 -11.22 4.34
CA VAL A 94 13.52 -12.33 4.87
C VAL A 94 14.23 -13.63 4.56
N VAL A 95 14.40 -14.47 5.59
CA VAL A 95 15.04 -15.78 5.48
C VAL A 95 14.09 -16.84 6.01
N PHE A 96 13.85 -17.85 5.17
CA PHE A 96 13.06 -19.02 5.51
C PHE A 96 13.98 -20.23 5.59
N ALA A 97 13.81 -21.06 6.62
CA ALA A 97 14.56 -22.31 6.73
C ALA A 97 13.71 -23.41 7.34
N GLY A 98 13.85 -24.63 6.83
CA GLY A 98 13.10 -25.76 7.36
C GLY A 98 13.20 -26.98 6.46
N ASN A 99 12.65 -28.10 6.95
CA ASN A 99 12.57 -29.33 6.19
C ASN A 99 11.45 -29.21 5.14
N VAL A 100 11.81 -29.33 3.86
CA VAL A 100 10.86 -29.26 2.74
C VAL A 100 10.72 -30.59 2.00
N SER A 101 11.21 -31.68 2.58
CA SER A 101 11.04 -33.02 2.03
C SER A 101 9.59 -33.48 2.14
N GLU A 102 9.01 -33.93 1.03
CA GLU A 102 7.70 -34.58 1.01
C GLU A 102 7.80 -36.04 1.50
N VAL A 103 8.98 -36.66 1.36
CA VAL A 103 9.22 -38.07 1.69
C VAL A 103 9.49 -38.25 3.18
N GLU A 104 8.80 -39.21 3.79
CA GLU A 104 8.96 -39.56 5.20
C GLU A 104 10.35 -40.14 5.50
N GLY A 105 10.93 -39.76 6.62
CA GLY A 105 12.24 -40.24 7.05
C GLY A 105 13.43 -39.60 6.31
N LYS A 106 13.21 -38.90 5.20
CA LYS A 106 14.24 -38.14 4.49
C LYS A 106 14.15 -36.66 4.87
N SER A 107 15.19 -36.13 5.51
CA SER A 107 15.28 -34.70 5.81
C SER A 107 15.94 -33.94 4.66
N ASP A 108 15.27 -32.94 4.10
CA ASP A 108 15.83 -31.99 3.13
C ASP A 108 15.64 -30.58 3.67
N ILE A 109 16.59 -30.15 4.51
CA ILE A 109 16.55 -28.82 5.12
C ILE A 109 17.04 -27.82 4.09
N LYS A 110 16.16 -26.94 3.63
CA LYS A 110 16.51 -25.86 2.68
C LYS A 110 16.44 -24.50 3.35
N LEU A 111 17.15 -23.56 2.74
CA LEU A 111 17.14 -22.16 3.12
C LEU A 111 16.73 -21.35 1.88
N PHE A 112 15.79 -20.43 2.08
CA PHE A 112 15.32 -19.53 1.04
C PHE A 112 15.45 -18.10 1.53
N THR A 113 15.83 -17.20 0.63
CA THR A 113 15.93 -15.78 0.91
C THR A 113 14.98 -15.00 0.03
N MET A 114 14.42 -13.94 0.58
CA MET A 114 13.55 -13.04 -0.15
C MET A 114 13.79 -11.59 0.27
N HIS A 115 13.83 -10.72 -0.73
CA HIS A 115 13.92 -9.28 -0.55
C HIS A 115 12.48 -8.73 -0.51
N PRO A 116 12.07 -8.06 0.57
CA PRO A 116 10.74 -7.48 0.68
C PRO A 116 10.56 -6.32 -0.31
N LEU A 117 9.33 -6.12 -0.81
CA LEU A 117 9.02 -5.03 -1.75
C LEU A 117 9.11 -3.64 -1.09
N ARG A 118 8.94 -3.60 0.23
CA ARG A 118 8.93 -2.39 1.07
C ARG A 118 9.73 -2.65 2.35
N ASP A 119 10.19 -1.57 2.96
CA ASP A 119 11.00 -1.62 4.16
C ASP A 119 10.30 -2.36 5.31
N LEU A 120 11.01 -3.36 5.86
CA LEU A 120 10.63 -3.98 7.12
C LEU A 120 10.91 -3.02 8.28
N LYS A 121 9.93 -2.86 9.16
CA LYS A 121 10.05 -1.97 10.33
C LYS A 121 10.50 -2.70 11.58
N THR A 122 10.11 -3.96 11.73
CA THR A 122 10.29 -4.74 12.95
C THR A 122 10.93 -6.08 12.62
N LYS A 123 11.75 -6.57 13.54
CA LYS A 123 12.24 -7.95 13.52
C LYS A 123 11.07 -8.89 13.86
N LEU A 124 10.95 -10.00 13.13
CA LEU A 124 9.99 -11.06 13.43
C LEU A 124 10.68 -12.42 13.29
N TYR A 125 10.50 -13.29 14.30
CA TYR A 125 10.86 -14.70 14.26
C TYR A 125 9.60 -15.51 14.49
N TRP A 126 9.35 -16.49 13.64
CA TRP A 126 8.19 -17.38 13.73
C TRP A 126 8.59 -18.80 13.36
N CYS A 127 8.19 -19.80 14.14
CA CYS A 127 8.41 -21.21 13.86
C CYS A 127 7.06 -21.94 13.89
N ASP A 128 6.70 -22.59 12.79
CA ASP A 128 5.42 -23.26 12.65
C ASP A 128 5.51 -24.41 11.63
N SER A 129 4.40 -25.08 11.36
CA SER A 129 4.18 -26.05 10.30
C SER A 129 4.10 -25.44 8.90
N SER A 130 4.02 -24.12 8.80
CA SER A 130 4.05 -23.38 7.52
C SER A 130 4.91 -22.14 7.67
N PHE A 131 5.47 -21.64 6.56
CA PHE A 131 6.14 -20.35 6.61
C PHE A 131 5.13 -19.24 6.91
N HIS A 132 5.50 -18.32 7.80
CA HIS A 132 4.68 -17.16 8.12
C HIS A 132 4.84 -16.11 7.03
N LEU A 133 3.90 -16.08 6.08
CA LEU A 133 3.96 -15.25 4.87
C LEU A 133 3.04 -14.03 4.89
N ALA A 134 2.15 -13.92 5.89
CA ALA A 134 1.16 -12.84 5.99
C ALA A 134 1.75 -11.42 5.83
N PRO A 135 2.90 -11.05 6.44
CA PRO A 135 3.50 -9.72 6.25
C PRO A 135 3.87 -9.42 4.80
N LEU A 136 4.22 -10.45 4.02
CA LEU A 136 4.65 -10.32 2.62
C LEU A 136 3.46 -10.30 1.67
N GLU A 137 2.40 -11.04 1.99
CA GLU A 137 1.14 -10.98 1.26
C GLU A 137 0.52 -9.58 1.33
N GLU A 138 0.60 -8.92 2.49
CA GLU A 138 0.13 -7.55 2.65
C GLU A 138 0.89 -6.57 1.74
N MET A 139 2.19 -6.81 1.49
CA MET A 139 2.99 -5.96 0.59
C MET A 139 2.57 -6.09 -0.88
N ILE A 140 1.98 -7.22 -1.27
CA ILE A 140 1.51 -7.49 -2.63
C ILE A 140 0.13 -6.88 -2.89
N LYS A 141 -0.68 -6.68 -1.84
CA LYS A 141 -2.02 -6.13 -2.02
C LYS A 141 -1.93 -4.81 -2.79
N PRO A 142 -2.62 -4.69 -3.94
CA PRO A 142 -2.60 -3.47 -4.72
C PRO A 142 -3.03 -2.35 -3.78
N THR A 143 -2.13 -1.40 -3.58
CA THR A 143 -2.41 -0.30 -2.67
C THR A 143 -3.20 0.71 -3.46
N ASP A 144 -4.45 0.87 -3.07
CA ASP A 144 -5.34 1.83 -3.69
C ASP A 144 -4.73 3.23 -3.54
N ILE A 145 -4.55 3.88 -4.69
CA ILE A 145 -4.01 5.23 -4.76
C ILE A 145 -5.19 6.18 -4.88
N TYR A 146 -5.31 7.10 -3.93
CA TYR A 146 -6.29 8.18 -3.97
C TYR A 146 -5.57 9.52 -3.91
N ALA A 147 -6.12 10.55 -4.54
CA ALA A 147 -5.64 11.91 -4.39
C ALA A 147 -6.53 12.65 -3.39
N LEU A 148 -5.91 13.31 -2.42
CA LEU A 148 -6.57 14.17 -1.44
C LEU A 148 -6.19 15.60 -1.80
N LEU A 149 -7.15 16.37 -2.29
CA LEU A 149 -6.96 17.78 -2.61
C LEU A 149 -7.75 18.60 -1.61
N VAL A 150 -7.06 19.44 -0.87
CA VAL A 150 -7.68 20.41 0.02
C VAL A 150 -7.42 21.80 -0.51
N LEU A 151 -8.43 22.67 -0.55
CA LEU A 151 -8.25 24.06 -0.99
C LEU A 151 -9.24 25.03 -0.39
N ASP A 152 -8.81 26.29 -0.26
CA ASP A 152 -9.65 27.46 -0.12
C ASP A 152 -9.22 28.56 -1.13
N LYS A 153 -9.57 29.82 -0.86
CA LYS A 153 -9.16 30.96 -1.71
C LYS A 153 -7.71 31.40 -1.47
N ARG A 154 -7.09 30.98 -0.37
CA ARG A 154 -5.76 31.41 0.10
C ARG A 154 -4.68 30.38 -0.20
N GLU A 155 -4.99 29.10 -0.12
CA GLU A 155 -4.03 28.02 -0.32
C GLU A 155 -4.71 26.72 -0.77
N ALA A 156 -3.90 25.80 -1.25
CA ALA A 156 -4.30 24.46 -1.64
C ALA A 156 -3.18 23.47 -1.37
N THR A 157 -3.52 22.32 -0.81
CA THR A 157 -2.59 21.23 -0.51
C THR A 157 -3.06 19.97 -1.23
N LEU A 158 -2.16 19.34 -1.97
CA LEU A 158 -2.38 18.07 -2.66
C LEU A 158 -1.54 16.99 -1.98
N ALA A 159 -2.20 15.90 -1.59
CA ALA A 159 -1.57 14.69 -1.11
C ALA A 159 -2.00 13.47 -1.91
N VAL A 160 -1.13 12.48 -1.97
CA VAL A 160 -1.44 11.17 -2.56
C VAL A 160 -1.47 10.14 -1.43
N LEU A 161 -2.62 9.48 -1.29
CA LEU A 161 -2.87 8.43 -0.31
C LEU A 161 -2.53 7.07 -0.92
N HIS A 162 -1.58 6.38 -0.31
CA HIS A 162 -1.20 5.00 -0.55
C HIS A 162 -1.70 4.14 0.61
N GLY A 163 -2.92 3.60 0.48
CA GLY A 163 -3.51 2.76 1.52
C GLY A 163 -3.78 3.57 2.80
N LYS A 164 -2.96 3.38 3.84
CA LYS A 164 -3.08 4.12 5.12
C LYS A 164 -2.11 5.29 5.27
N LYS A 165 -1.19 5.49 4.31
CA LYS A 165 -0.18 6.55 4.37
C LYS A 165 -0.45 7.56 3.27
N TYR A 166 -0.19 8.84 3.54
CA TYR A 166 -0.24 9.88 2.52
C TYR A 166 1.10 10.60 2.41
N ASP A 167 1.39 11.08 1.21
CA ASP A 167 2.54 11.93 0.92
C ASP A 167 2.04 13.28 0.39
N ILE A 168 2.54 14.38 0.97
CA ILE A 168 2.25 15.73 0.46
C ILE A 168 3.06 15.95 -0.82
N VAL A 169 2.34 16.10 -1.93
CA VAL A 169 2.94 16.23 -3.28
C VAL A 169 3.06 17.70 -3.69
N GLY A 170 2.19 18.56 -3.16
CA GLY A 170 2.27 19.99 -3.42
C GLY A 170 1.50 20.81 -2.40
N HIS A 171 2.04 21.97 -2.08
CA HIS A 171 1.35 23.02 -1.36
C HIS A 171 1.46 24.32 -2.16
N PHE A 172 0.34 25.00 -2.33
CA PHE A 172 0.19 26.15 -3.23
C PHE A 172 -0.46 27.28 -2.47
N THR A 173 0.14 28.47 -2.55
CA THR A 173 -0.40 29.68 -1.93
C THR A 173 -0.96 30.64 -2.98
N SER A 174 -1.95 31.40 -2.57
CA SER A 174 -2.66 32.41 -3.33
C SER A 174 -2.23 33.81 -2.89
N ALA A 175 -2.39 34.78 -3.78
CA ALA A 175 -2.21 36.20 -3.47
C ALA A 175 -3.58 36.91 -3.32
N VAL A 176 -4.67 36.16 -3.15
CA VAL A 176 -6.02 36.72 -2.98
C VAL A 176 -6.10 37.54 -1.69
N ALA A 177 -6.40 38.82 -1.83
CA ALA A 177 -6.58 39.73 -0.70
C ALA A 177 -7.76 39.29 0.19
N GLY A 178 -7.60 39.47 1.51
CA GLY A 178 -8.63 39.17 2.50
C GLY A 178 -9.85 40.08 2.41
N LYS A 179 -10.82 39.87 3.32
CA LYS A 179 -11.94 40.79 3.46
C LYS A 179 -11.49 42.12 4.08
N THR A 180 -11.78 43.22 3.40
CA THR A 180 -11.60 44.57 3.93
C THR A 180 -12.80 44.96 4.78
N ARG A 181 -12.54 45.60 5.93
CA ARG A 181 -13.59 46.09 6.85
C ARG A 181 -14.27 47.37 6.35
N ALA A 182 -13.59 48.15 5.51
CA ALA A 182 -14.10 49.41 4.98
C ALA A 182 -15.14 49.18 3.87
N GLY A 183 -16.35 49.72 4.05
CA GLY A 183 -17.38 49.82 3.01
C GLY A 183 -17.24 51.10 2.18
N GLY A 184 -18.00 51.19 1.08
CA GLY A 184 -18.02 52.36 0.21
C GLY A 184 -18.23 52.01 -1.26
N GLN A 185 -18.20 53.01 -2.16
CA GLN A 185 -18.41 52.82 -3.60
C GLN A 185 -17.42 51.84 -4.25
N SER A 186 -16.19 51.76 -3.71
CA SER A 186 -15.16 50.85 -4.20
C SER A 186 -15.31 49.41 -3.69
N ALA A 187 -16.20 49.12 -2.74
CA ALA A 187 -16.32 47.79 -2.12
C ALA A 187 -16.64 46.69 -3.16
N VAL A 188 -17.56 46.99 -4.08
CA VAL A 188 -17.95 46.09 -5.19
C VAL A 188 -16.76 45.81 -6.10
N ARG A 189 -15.98 46.85 -6.45
CA ARG A 189 -14.75 46.68 -7.25
C ARG A 189 -13.74 45.75 -6.58
N PHE A 190 -13.50 45.90 -5.28
CA PHE A 190 -12.58 45.03 -4.55
C PHE A 190 -13.10 43.59 -4.40
N GLU A 191 -14.41 43.39 -4.36
CA GLU A 191 -15.01 42.06 -4.43
C GLU A 191 -14.74 41.37 -5.77
N HIS A 192 -15.00 42.05 -6.88
CA HIS A 192 -14.70 41.50 -8.21
C HIS A 192 -13.21 41.17 -8.41
N LEU A 193 -12.30 42.05 -7.98
CA LEU A 193 -10.86 41.77 -8.04
C LEU A 193 -10.47 40.52 -7.24
N ARG A 194 -11.13 40.27 -6.10
CA ARG A 194 -10.89 39.05 -5.30
C ARG A 194 -11.46 37.81 -5.96
N GLU A 195 -12.62 37.91 -6.60
CA GLU A 195 -13.20 36.80 -7.35
C GLU A 195 -12.35 36.42 -8.56
N GLU A 196 -11.84 37.40 -9.30
CA GLU A 196 -10.94 37.20 -10.44
C GLU A 196 -9.62 36.55 -9.99
N ALA A 197 -9.01 37.08 -8.93
CA ALA A 197 -7.80 36.49 -8.35
C ALA A 197 -8.04 35.04 -7.83
N ALA A 198 -9.23 34.75 -7.29
CA ALA A 198 -9.59 33.41 -6.86
C ALA A 198 -9.77 32.44 -8.05
N LYS A 199 -10.41 32.88 -9.13
CA LYS A 199 -10.53 32.12 -10.39
C LYS A 199 -9.15 31.77 -10.94
N ASP A 200 -8.25 32.75 -11.00
CA ASP A 200 -6.88 32.54 -11.45
C ASP A 200 -6.11 31.59 -10.53
N PHE A 201 -6.31 31.67 -9.22
CA PHE A 201 -5.74 30.71 -8.29
C PHE A 201 -6.25 29.29 -8.55
N PHE A 202 -7.56 29.09 -8.71
CA PHE A 202 -8.15 27.78 -9.01
C PHE A 202 -7.65 27.18 -10.32
N ARG A 203 -7.49 28.01 -11.36
CA ARG A 203 -6.88 27.59 -12.63
C ARG A 203 -5.44 27.11 -12.42
N ARG A 204 -4.61 27.89 -11.72
CA ARG A 204 -3.23 27.51 -11.43
C ARG A 204 -3.13 26.22 -10.60
N VAL A 205 -3.99 26.06 -9.60
CA VAL A 205 -4.06 24.83 -8.80
C VAL A 205 -4.45 23.65 -9.68
N SER A 206 -5.48 23.80 -10.51
CA SER A 206 -5.93 22.74 -11.43
C SER A 206 -4.81 22.29 -12.38
N GLU A 207 -4.09 23.22 -12.99
CA GLU A 207 -2.96 22.90 -13.88
C GLU A 207 -1.84 22.14 -13.15
N LYS A 208 -1.52 22.55 -11.92
CA LYS A 208 -0.51 21.86 -11.11
C LYS A 208 -0.98 20.46 -10.71
N VAL A 209 -2.24 20.32 -10.27
CA VAL A 209 -2.83 19.02 -9.92
C VAL A 209 -2.83 18.09 -11.12
N ASN A 210 -3.26 18.57 -12.30
CA ASN A 210 -3.25 17.81 -13.54
C ASN A 210 -1.84 17.27 -13.83
N ARG A 211 -0.82 18.12 -13.77
CA ARG A 211 0.59 17.74 -14.01
C ARG A 211 1.11 16.73 -12.97
N LEU A 212 0.84 16.96 -11.69
CA LEU A 212 1.34 16.11 -10.61
C LEU A 212 0.66 14.74 -10.56
N LEU A 213 -0.59 14.64 -11.00
CA LEU A 213 -1.34 13.38 -11.00
C LEU A 213 -1.18 12.56 -12.29
N VAL A 214 -0.51 13.07 -13.34
CA VAL A 214 -0.23 12.30 -14.58
C VAL A 214 0.50 11.00 -14.26
N ASP A 215 1.51 11.06 -13.40
CA ASP A 215 2.32 9.89 -13.01
C ASP A 215 1.48 8.78 -12.34
N TYR A 216 0.32 9.15 -11.79
CA TYR A 216 -0.57 8.27 -11.06
C TYR A 216 -1.81 7.86 -11.85
N ASP A 217 -2.08 8.43 -13.04
CA ASP A 217 -3.39 8.32 -13.72
C ASP A 217 -3.89 6.88 -13.87
N LYS A 218 -3.01 5.94 -14.23
CA LYS A 218 -3.37 4.52 -14.39
C LYS A 218 -3.67 3.79 -13.07
N LYS A 219 -3.14 4.28 -11.95
CA LYS A 219 -3.27 3.65 -10.63
C LYS A 219 -4.21 4.41 -9.69
N LEU A 220 -4.50 5.67 -10.01
CA LEU A 220 -5.38 6.55 -9.26
C LEU A 220 -6.82 6.03 -9.36
N LYS A 221 -7.33 5.54 -8.23
CA LYS A 221 -8.70 5.03 -8.11
C LYS A 221 -9.72 6.12 -7.87
N GLY A 222 -9.31 7.24 -7.28
CA GLY A 222 -10.23 8.32 -6.98
C GLY A 222 -9.56 9.59 -6.50
N VAL A 223 -10.31 10.68 -6.54
CA VAL A 223 -9.95 12.00 -6.00
C VAL A 223 -10.98 12.36 -4.95
N ILE A 224 -10.55 12.89 -3.81
CA ILE A 224 -11.42 13.45 -2.79
C ILE A 224 -11.05 14.91 -2.60
N LEU A 225 -12.06 15.77 -2.67
CA LEU A 225 -11.90 17.21 -2.54
C LEU A 225 -12.37 17.69 -1.18
N GLY A 226 -11.53 18.44 -0.49
CA GLY A 226 -11.83 19.09 0.77
C GLY A 226 -11.74 20.61 0.65
N GLY A 227 -12.60 21.33 1.35
CA GLY A 227 -12.46 22.77 1.50
C GLY A 227 -13.59 23.39 2.31
N PRO A 228 -13.42 24.62 2.81
CA PRO A 228 -14.44 25.27 3.60
C PRO A 228 -15.59 25.79 2.71
N GLY A 229 -16.82 25.42 3.07
CA GLY A 229 -18.04 25.98 2.53
C GLY A 229 -18.19 25.74 1.02
N ILE A 230 -18.56 26.77 0.27
CA ILE A 230 -18.84 26.64 -1.17
C ILE A 230 -17.57 26.64 -2.06
N THR A 231 -16.40 26.92 -1.49
CA THR A 231 -15.15 27.14 -2.24
C THR A 231 -14.76 25.96 -3.12
N LYS A 232 -14.99 24.75 -2.62
CA LYS A 232 -14.77 23.49 -3.35
C LYS A 232 -15.65 23.35 -4.60
N ASN A 233 -16.89 23.80 -4.52
CA ASN A 233 -17.83 23.79 -5.65
C ASN A 233 -17.43 24.86 -6.69
N ASP A 234 -16.99 26.02 -6.23
CA ASP A 234 -16.48 27.08 -7.11
C ASP A 234 -15.23 26.60 -7.86
N PHE A 235 -14.31 25.91 -7.17
CA PHE A 235 -13.14 25.28 -7.80
C PHE A 235 -13.53 24.26 -8.88
N LEU A 236 -14.51 23.39 -8.64
CA LEU A 236 -14.93 22.40 -9.64
C LEU A 236 -15.59 23.04 -10.88
N LYS A 237 -16.29 24.17 -10.69
CA LYS A 237 -16.93 24.94 -11.75
C LYS A 237 -15.95 25.78 -12.55
N GLN A 238 -15.04 26.47 -11.86
CA GLN A 238 -14.17 27.50 -12.43
C GLN A 238 -12.77 26.96 -12.77
N GLY A 239 -12.34 25.89 -12.12
CA GLY A 239 -11.04 25.26 -12.32
C GLY A 239 -10.99 24.41 -13.60
N THR A 240 -9.79 24.31 -14.14
CA THR A 240 -9.45 23.55 -15.37
C THR A 240 -8.95 22.14 -15.05
N LEU A 241 -9.57 21.47 -14.07
CA LEU A 241 -9.22 20.09 -13.71
C LEU A 241 -9.55 19.14 -14.88
N ASP A 242 -8.63 18.23 -15.20
CA ASP A 242 -8.79 17.24 -16.27
C ASP A 242 -10.07 16.41 -16.05
N TYR A 243 -10.82 16.15 -17.13
CA TYR A 243 -12.09 15.43 -17.05
C TYR A 243 -11.93 14.03 -16.42
N ARG A 244 -10.79 13.35 -16.66
CA ARG A 244 -10.52 12.02 -16.08
C ARG A 244 -10.38 12.08 -14.56
N LEU A 245 -9.92 13.20 -14.02
CA LEU A 245 -9.83 13.43 -12.58
C LEU A 245 -11.19 13.82 -12.00
N LYS A 246 -12.00 14.59 -12.75
CA LYS A 246 -13.38 14.91 -12.39
C LYS A 246 -14.26 13.66 -12.34
N ASP A 247 -14.13 12.75 -13.30
CA ASP A 247 -14.87 11.47 -13.35
C ASP A 247 -14.47 10.53 -12.20
N LYS A 248 -13.26 10.68 -11.68
CA LYS A 248 -12.73 9.94 -10.52
C LYS A 248 -13.05 10.62 -9.19
N LEU A 249 -13.83 11.70 -9.16
CA LEU A 249 -14.18 12.39 -7.91
C LEU A 249 -15.13 11.52 -7.07
N LEU A 250 -14.64 11.00 -5.95
CA LEU A 250 -15.40 10.11 -5.07
C LEU A 250 -16.25 10.88 -4.06
N GLY A 251 -15.83 12.09 -3.69
CA GLY A 251 -16.50 12.84 -2.65
C GLY A 251 -15.96 14.26 -2.51
N ILE A 252 -16.81 15.11 -1.96
CA ILE A 252 -16.53 16.50 -1.65
C ILE A 252 -16.88 16.70 -0.18
N LEU A 253 -15.91 17.10 0.64
CA LEU A 253 -16.08 17.22 2.09
C LEU A 253 -15.81 18.66 2.57
N ASP A 254 -16.60 19.08 3.54
CA ASP A 254 -16.33 20.29 4.32
C ASP A 254 -15.29 20.00 5.39
N ILE A 255 -14.20 20.78 5.39
CA ILE A 255 -13.10 20.72 6.35
C ILE A 255 -12.65 22.13 6.72
N SER A 256 -11.97 22.25 7.86
CA SER A 256 -11.69 23.56 8.47
C SER A 256 -10.35 24.14 8.05
N TYR A 257 -9.38 23.27 7.75
CA TYR A 257 -8.00 23.65 7.45
C TYR A 257 -7.61 23.30 6.02
N THR A 258 -6.64 24.03 5.47
CA THR A 258 -6.23 23.89 4.07
C THR A 258 -4.76 23.56 3.81
N ASP A 259 -4.04 23.33 4.91
CA ASP A 259 -2.65 22.91 5.00
C ASP A 259 -2.55 21.38 5.17
N GLU A 260 -1.40 20.89 5.65
CA GLU A 260 -1.21 19.47 5.96
C GLU A 260 -2.18 18.95 7.04
N SER A 261 -2.64 19.81 7.95
CA SER A 261 -3.64 19.46 8.97
C SER A 261 -5.00 19.19 8.31
N GLY A 262 -5.35 19.99 7.30
CA GLY A 262 -6.52 19.77 6.45
C GLY A 262 -6.51 18.42 5.73
N ILE A 263 -5.34 17.98 5.24
CA ILE A 263 -5.20 16.65 4.62
C ILE A 263 -5.46 15.53 5.62
N ARG A 264 -4.98 15.68 6.86
CA ARG A 264 -5.23 14.69 7.92
C ARG A 264 -6.72 14.60 8.27
N GLU A 265 -7.38 15.75 8.41
CA GLU A 265 -8.83 15.81 8.64
C GLU A 265 -9.60 15.16 7.48
N LEU A 266 -9.24 15.50 6.24
CA LEU A 266 -9.86 14.94 5.04
C LEU A 266 -9.70 13.42 4.99
N MET A 267 -8.50 12.90 5.29
CA MET A 267 -8.24 11.46 5.31
C MET A 267 -9.16 10.73 6.30
N GLN A 268 -9.31 11.25 7.52
CA GLN A 268 -10.17 10.64 8.55
C GLN A 268 -11.64 10.61 8.13
N ARG A 269 -12.15 11.73 7.61
CA ARG A 269 -13.54 11.82 7.14
C ARG A 269 -13.80 11.00 5.88
N SER A 270 -12.76 10.75 5.09
CA SER A 270 -12.85 9.97 3.85
C SER A 270 -12.91 8.46 4.08
N GLU A 271 -12.63 7.96 5.29
CA GLU A 271 -12.60 6.51 5.54
C GLU A 271 -13.91 5.81 5.19
N GLU A 272 -15.05 6.46 5.43
CA GLU A 272 -16.38 5.93 5.10
C GLU A 272 -16.59 5.87 3.58
N ILE A 273 -16.31 6.97 2.87
CA ILE A 273 -16.38 7.04 1.40
C ILE A 273 -15.50 5.97 0.75
N LEU A 274 -14.29 5.78 1.28
CA LEU A 274 -13.34 4.78 0.76
C LEU A 274 -13.82 3.34 1.02
N LYS A 275 -14.42 3.07 2.18
CA LYS A 275 -15.04 1.77 2.49
C LYS A 275 -16.22 1.48 1.58
N ASP A 276 -17.12 2.44 1.41
CA ASP A 276 -18.29 2.30 0.54
C ASP A 276 -17.91 2.10 -0.92
N THR A 277 -16.86 2.78 -1.39
CA THR A 277 -16.32 2.60 -2.74
C THR A 277 -15.80 1.18 -2.94
N ALA A 278 -15.11 0.61 -1.95
CA ALA A 278 -14.61 -0.76 -2.01
C ALA A 278 -15.78 -1.78 -2.08
N VAL A 279 -16.78 -1.63 -1.20
CA VAL A 279 -17.96 -2.50 -1.16
C VAL A 279 -18.78 -2.39 -2.46
N THR A 280 -18.97 -1.17 -2.97
CA THR A 280 -19.71 -0.92 -4.22
C THR A 280 -19.01 -1.60 -5.39
N ARG A 281 -17.68 -1.51 -5.46
CA ARG A 281 -16.89 -2.16 -6.50
C ARG A 281 -16.99 -3.68 -6.45
N GLU A 282 -16.95 -4.27 -5.25
CA GLU A 282 -17.15 -5.72 -5.07
C GLU A 282 -18.54 -6.14 -5.56
N ARG A 283 -19.60 -5.41 -5.18
CA ARG A 283 -20.95 -5.66 -5.68
C ARG A 283 -21.06 -5.55 -7.20
N GLN A 284 -20.43 -4.55 -7.82
CA GLN A 284 -20.43 -4.41 -9.27
C GLN A 284 -19.72 -5.58 -9.98
N ILE A 285 -18.64 -6.11 -9.40
CA ILE A 285 -17.94 -7.28 -9.95
C ILE A 285 -18.84 -8.51 -9.88
N VAL A 286 -19.50 -8.74 -8.73
CA VAL A 286 -20.44 -9.85 -8.55
C VAL A 286 -21.63 -9.73 -9.50
N ASN A 287 -22.24 -8.54 -9.61
CA ASN A 287 -23.37 -8.32 -10.50
C ASN A 287 -22.98 -8.55 -11.96
N ARG A 288 -21.82 -8.05 -12.39
CA ARG A 288 -21.30 -8.29 -13.75
C ARG A 288 -21.04 -9.78 -14.00
N PHE A 289 -20.54 -10.50 -13.00
CA PHE A 289 -20.35 -11.95 -13.08
C PHE A 289 -21.70 -12.67 -13.24
N LEU A 290 -22.70 -12.33 -12.43
CA LEU A 290 -24.05 -12.91 -12.50
C LEU A 290 -24.72 -12.60 -13.84
N GLU A 291 -24.63 -11.36 -14.32
CA GLU A 291 -25.15 -10.97 -15.65
C GLU A 291 -24.52 -11.81 -16.76
N LYS A 292 -23.19 -11.97 -16.75
CA LYS A 292 -22.48 -12.78 -17.74
C LYS A 292 -22.76 -14.28 -17.63
N ALA A 293 -22.97 -14.77 -16.42
CA ALA A 293 -23.37 -16.16 -16.17
C ALA A 293 -24.78 -16.45 -16.73
N VAL A 294 -25.69 -15.49 -16.65
CA VAL A 294 -27.09 -15.64 -17.08
C VAL A 294 -27.28 -15.39 -18.58
N ARG A 295 -26.64 -14.36 -19.16
CA ARG A 295 -26.90 -13.95 -20.55
C ARG A 295 -26.00 -14.60 -21.59
N ASP A 296 -24.69 -14.61 -21.35
CA ASP A 296 -23.72 -14.87 -22.42
C ASP A 296 -22.93 -16.17 -22.23
N GLY A 297 -23.08 -16.86 -21.09
CA GLY A 297 -22.29 -18.06 -20.75
C GLY A 297 -20.78 -17.80 -20.61
N LEU A 298 -20.35 -16.52 -20.67
CA LEU A 298 -18.95 -16.08 -20.59
C LEU A 298 -18.41 -16.02 -19.16
N ALA A 299 -19.11 -16.63 -18.20
CA ALA A 299 -18.67 -16.75 -16.83
C ALA A 299 -18.74 -18.22 -16.42
N ALA A 300 -17.62 -18.79 -16.00
CA ALA A 300 -17.54 -20.14 -15.46
C ALA A 300 -17.82 -20.12 -13.95
N TYR A 301 -18.63 -21.06 -13.47
CA TYR A 301 -18.92 -21.21 -12.05
C TYR A 301 -19.00 -22.69 -11.66
N GLY A 302 -18.53 -23.01 -10.45
CA GLY A 302 -18.32 -24.40 -10.03
C GLY A 302 -16.94 -24.93 -10.42
N GLN A 303 -16.42 -25.85 -9.60
CA GLN A 303 -15.02 -26.29 -9.68
C GLN A 303 -14.65 -26.87 -11.05
N GLU A 304 -15.44 -27.81 -11.57
CA GLU A 304 -15.14 -28.49 -12.85
C GLU A 304 -15.15 -27.54 -14.05
N GLN A 305 -16.13 -26.64 -14.14
CA GLN A 305 -16.22 -25.67 -15.24
C GLN A 305 -15.06 -24.67 -15.20
N VAL A 306 -14.67 -24.22 -14.01
CA VAL A 306 -13.55 -23.28 -13.84
C VAL A 306 -12.22 -23.95 -14.18
N GLU A 307 -12.00 -25.19 -13.75
CA GLU A 307 -10.80 -25.96 -14.08
C GLU A 307 -10.70 -26.24 -15.59
N SER A 308 -11.81 -26.60 -16.22
CA SER A 308 -11.87 -26.81 -17.67
C SER A 308 -11.60 -25.52 -18.45
N ALA A 309 -12.21 -24.40 -18.05
CA ALA A 309 -11.98 -23.10 -18.67
C ALA A 309 -10.52 -22.65 -18.52
N LEU A 310 -9.93 -22.79 -17.32
CA LEU A 310 -8.52 -22.47 -17.06
C LEU A 310 -7.55 -23.32 -17.91
N ALA A 311 -7.92 -24.57 -18.23
CA ALA A 311 -7.12 -25.44 -19.09
C ALA A 311 -7.22 -25.07 -20.59
N MET A 312 -8.33 -24.47 -21.02
CA MET A 312 -8.55 -24.04 -22.41
C MET A 312 -7.92 -22.68 -22.75
N GLY A 313 -7.72 -21.80 -21.76
CA GLY A 313 -7.05 -20.49 -21.91
C GLY A 313 -7.95 -19.30 -21.66
#